data_AF-A0A7K3AL87-F1
#
_entry.id   AF-A0A7K3AL87-F1
#
_cell.length_a   1.000
_cell.length_b   1.000
_cell.length_c   1.000
_cell.angle_alpha   90.00
_cell.angle_beta   90.00
_cell.angle_gamma   90.00
#
_symmetry.space_group_name_H-M   'P 1'
#
loop_
_entity.id
_entity.type
_entity.pdbx_description
1 polymer ?
#
loop_
_entity_poly.entity_id
_entity_poly.type
_entity_poly.pdbx_seq_one_letter_code
_entity_poly.pdbx_strand_id
1 'polypeptide(L)' 'MLSFRELARRLVADGVVPRMSNQRVSQLAREDPNFPKVVRIGRSHAVDYREARPYFAARKSRQGQRTDLKPPPGEEA' A
#
# COMPACT_ATOMS: atom_id res chain seq x y z
N MET A 1 12.20 9.31 -5.11
CA MET A 1 10.77 9.15 -4.74
C MET A 1 9.97 8.66 -5.92
N LEU A 2 9.06 7.72 -5.72
CA LEU A 2 8.18 7.14 -6.75
C LEU A 2 6.72 7.46 -6.43
N SER A 3 5.92 7.78 -7.45
CA SER A 3 4.47 7.85 -7.27
C SER A 3 3.91 6.48 -6.85
N PHE A 4 2.73 6.42 -6.24
CA PHE A 4 2.10 5.14 -5.90
C PHE A 4 1.92 4.20 -7.10
N ARG A 5 1.67 4.76 -8.30
CA ARG A 5 1.51 3.97 -9.54
C ARG A 5 2.85 3.33 -9.93
N GLU A 6 3.91 4.13 -9.90
CA GLU A 6 5.24 3.66 -10.26
C GLU A 6 5.81 2.72 -9.20
N LEU A 7 5.54 2.97 -7.91
CA LEU A 7 5.89 2.10 -6.81
C LEU A 7 5.28 0.70 -7.01
N ALA A 8 3.98 0.60 -7.31
CA ALA A 8 3.32 -0.68 -7.56
C ALA A 8 3.97 -1.44 -8.73
N ARG A 9 4.25 -0.74 -9.84
CA ARG A 9 4.93 -1.32 -11.01
C ARG A 9 6.32 -1.84 -10.65
N ARG A 10 7.11 -1.02 -9.95
CA ARG A 10 8.49 -1.33 -9.55
C ARG A 10 8.56 -2.52 -8.60
N LEU A 11 7.67 -2.60 -7.61
CA LEU A 11 7.63 -3.70 -6.65
C LEU A 11 7.38 -5.06 -7.32
N VAL A 12 6.55 -5.10 -8.37
CA VAL A 12 6.31 -6.32 -9.16
C VAL A 12 7.49 -6.62 -10.08
N ALA A 13 8.02 -5.60 -10.76
CA ALA A 13 9.16 -5.76 -11.67
C ALA A 13 10.42 -6.27 -10.94
N ASP A 14 10.65 -5.81 -9.71
CA ASP A 14 11.79 -6.21 -8.88
C ASP A 14 11.51 -7.51 -8.08
N GLY A 15 10.35 -8.16 -8.31
CA GLY A 15 9.98 -9.42 -7.65
C GLY A 15 9.72 -9.33 -6.15
N VAL A 16 9.56 -8.11 -5.61
CA VAL A 16 9.32 -7.88 -4.17
C VAL A 16 7.96 -8.44 -3.75
N VAL A 17 6.96 -8.32 -4.62
CA VAL A 17 5.61 -8.85 -4.43
C VAL A 17 5.10 -9.43 -5.76
N PRO A 18 4.29 -10.50 -5.74
CA PRO A 18 3.81 -11.12 -6.97
C PRO A 18 2.83 -10.24 -7.74
N ARG A 19 2.01 -9.43 -7.04
CA ARG A 19 1.02 -8.51 -7.63
C ARG A 19 0.84 -7.30 -6.73
N MET A 20 0.77 -6.10 -7.32
CA MET A 20 0.49 -4.86 -6.61
C MET A 20 -0.26 -3.88 -7.51
N SER A 21 -1.26 -3.19 -6.95
CA SER A 21 -2.01 -2.13 -7.64
C SER A 21 -1.85 -0.79 -6.94
N ASN A 22 -2.06 0.29 -7.68
CA ASN A 22 -2.07 1.64 -7.13
C ASN A 22 -3.12 1.80 -6.02
N GLN A 23 -4.35 1.29 -6.21
CA GLN A 23 -5.38 1.33 -5.17
C GLN A 23 -4.93 0.65 -3.89
N ARG A 24 -4.28 -0.53 -3.99
CA ARG A 24 -3.84 -1.24 -2.79
C ARG A 24 -2.76 -0.46 -2.04
N VAL A 25 -1.78 0.11 -2.75
CA VAL A 25 -0.77 0.99 -2.14
C VAL A 25 -1.43 2.18 -1.43
N SER A 26 -2.42 2.82 -2.07
CA SER A 26 -3.17 3.94 -1.51
C SER A 26 -3.98 3.55 -0.27
N GLN A 27 -4.58 2.37 -0.27
CA GLN A 27 -5.29 1.82 0.89
C GLN A 27 -4.34 1.58 2.06
N LEU A 28 -3.18 0.96 1.82
CA LEU A 28 -2.16 0.72 2.85
C LEU A 28 -1.61 2.01 3.44
N ALA A 29 -1.40 3.03 2.62
CA ALA A 29 -1.00 4.34 3.08
C ALA A 29 -2.00 5.01 4.05
N ARG A 30 -3.26 4.58 4.05
CA ARG A 30 -4.31 5.08 4.94
C ARG A 30 -4.56 4.18 6.16
N GLU A 31 -4.46 2.87 5.97
CA GLU A 31 -4.85 1.87 6.98
C GLU A 31 -3.68 1.41 7.86
N ASP A 32 -2.46 1.39 7.32
CA ASP A 32 -1.29 0.86 8.02
C ASP A 32 -0.46 2.02 8.61
N PRO A 33 -0.40 2.17 9.95
CA PRO A 33 0.40 3.22 10.58
C PRO A 33 1.91 3.01 10.38
N ASN A 34 2.34 1.80 10.02
CA ASN A 34 3.74 1.50 9.70
C ASN A 34 4.06 1.71 8.22
N PHE A 35 3.12 2.25 7.44
CA PHE A 35 3.36 2.53 6.03
C PHE A 35 4.49 3.56 5.87
N PRO A 36 5.39 3.39 4.88
CA PRO A 36 6.48 4.32 4.64
C PRO A 36 5.99 5.75 4.42
N LYS A 37 6.81 6.74 4.77
CA LYS A 37 6.44 8.15 4.72
C LYS A 37 5.98 8.55 3.31
N VAL A 38 4.73 9.02 3.23
CA VAL A 38 4.16 9.57 2.01
C VAL A 38 4.46 11.05 1.92
N VAL A 39 4.99 11.48 0.78
CA VAL A 39 5.25 12.88 0.45
C VAL A 39 4.35 13.29 -0.70
N ARG A 40 3.78 14.49 -0.62
CA ARG A 40 2.96 15.05 -1.70
C ARG A 40 3.85 15.86 -2.65
N ILE A 41 3.86 15.46 -3.92
CA ILE A 41 4.56 16.17 -5.00
C ILE A 41 3.49 16.68 -5.96
N GLY A 42 3.19 17.98 -5.86
CA GLY A 42 2.06 18.60 -6.57
C GLY A 42 0.72 17.97 -6.19
N ARG A 43 0.05 17.35 -7.17
CA ARG A 43 -1.23 16.65 -6.98
C ARG A 43 -1.07 15.15 -6.69
N SER A 44 0.16 14.62 -6.67
CA SER A 44 0.42 13.19 -6.54
C SER A 44 1.06 12.83 -5.21
N HIS A 45 0.80 11.62 -4.75
CA HIS A 45 1.47 11.02 -3.59
C HIS A 45 2.65 10.18 -4.06
N ALA A 46 3.78 10.34 -3.36
CA ALA A 46 5.02 9.64 -3.64
C ALA A 46 5.65 9.10 -2.36
N VAL A 47 6.48 8.07 -2.51
CA VAL A 47 7.17 7.38 -1.41
C VAL A 47 8.62 7.15 -1.81
N ASP A 48 9.52 7.13 -0.84
CA ASP A 48 10.88 6.66 -1.10
C ASP A 48 10.89 5.13 -1.35
N TYR A 49 11.49 4.71 -2.47
CA TYR A 49 11.55 3.30 -2.82
C TYR A 49 12.42 2.49 -1.86
N ARG A 50 13.48 3.09 -1.31
CA ARG A 50 14.41 2.42 -0.40
C ARG A 50 13.74 2.07 0.93
N GLU A 51 12.79 2.89 1.37
CA GLU A 51 11.96 2.63 2.56
C GLU A 51 10.78 1.72 2.23
N ALA A 52 10.16 1.89 1.07
CA ALA A 52 9.02 1.07 0.67
C ALA A 52 9.40 -0.40 0.41
N ARG A 53 10.53 -0.65 -0.25
CA ARG A 53 10.96 -2.01 -0.60
C ARG A 53 11.03 -2.96 0.60
N PRO A 54 11.74 -2.65 1.72
CA PRO A 54 11.76 -3.53 2.89
C PRO A 54 10.39 -3.65 3.57
N TYR A 55 9.57 -2.58 3.60
CA TYR A 55 8.21 -2.66 4.10
C TYR A 55 7.38 -3.71 3.33
N PHE A 56 7.39 -3.66 2.00
CA PHE A 56 6.65 -4.61 1.17
C PHE A 56 7.26 -6.03 1.15
N ALA A 57 8.60 -6.14 1.25
CA ALA A 57 9.29 -7.43 1.31
C ALA A 57 9.04 -8.16 2.65
N ALA A 58 9.06 -7.43 3.77
CA ALA A 58 8.79 -7.98 5.10
C ALA A 58 7.31 -8.29 5.32
N ARG A 59 6.43 -7.65 4.53
CA ARG A 59 5.00 -7.90 4.55
C ARG A 59 4.72 -9.28 3.98
N LYS A 60 4.76 -10.30 4.84
CA LYS A 60 4.19 -11.63 4.55
C LYS A 60 2.81 -11.39 3.95
N SER A 61 2.66 -11.77 2.69
CA SER A 61 1.39 -11.72 1.99
C SER A 61 0.39 -12.48 2.84
N ARG A 62 -0.45 -11.76 3.61
CA ARG A 62 -1.64 -12.35 4.22
C ARG A 62 -2.64 -12.59 3.08
N GLN A 63 -2.26 -13.40 2.10
CA GLN A 63 -3.17 -13.98 1.11
C GLN A 63 -4.18 -14.80 1.92
N GLY A 64 -5.33 -14.21 2.21
CA GLY A 64 -6.39 -14.87 2.98
C GLY A 64 -7.15 -13.99 3.97
N GLN A 65 -6.60 -12.87 4.44
CA GLN A 65 -7.38 -11.90 5.23
C GLN A 65 -8.12 -10.96 4.28
N ARG A 66 -9.22 -11.49 3.76
CA ARG A 66 -10.35 -10.71 3.26
C ARG A 66 -10.83 -9.84 4.44
N THR A 67 -10.47 -8.56 4.46
CA THR A 67 -10.92 -7.60 5.49
C THR A 67 -12.35 -7.09 5.22
N ASP A 68 -13.15 -7.82 4.44
CA ASP A 68 -14.57 -7.48 4.18
C ASP A 68 -15.50 -7.79 5.36
N LEU A 69 -14.98 -8.29 6.49
CA LEU A 69 -15.70 -8.26 7.76
C LEU A 69 -15.37 -6.96 8.52
N LYS A 70 -15.67 -5.82 7.91
CA LYS A 70 -15.96 -4.61 8.68
C LYS A 70 -17.46 -4.39 8.52
N PRO A 71 -18.31 -4.67 9.54
CA PRO A 71 -19.71 -4.26 9.46
C PRO A 71 -19.73 -2.74 9.22
N PRO A 72 -20.62 -2.23 8.36
CA PRO A 72 -20.77 -0.79 8.20
C PRO A 72 -21.06 -0.17 9.59
N PRO A 73 -20.40 0.93 9.97
CA PRO A 73 -20.80 1.66 11.16
C PRO A 73 -22.09 2.40 10.84
N GLY A 74 -23.23 1.83 11.24
CA GLY A 74 -24.52 2.51 11.16
C GLY A 74 -25.70 1.59 10.89
N GLU A 75 -26.06 0.76 11.86
CA GLU A 75 -27.46 0.42 12.09
C GLU A 75 -27.68 0.49 13.60
N GLU A 76 -27.85 1.73 14.08
CA GLU A 76 -28.55 2.00 15.32
C GLU A 76 -30.04 2.15 14.99
N ALA A 77 -30.88 1.49 15.81
CA ALA A 77 -32.35 1.46 15.87
C ALA A 77 -33.08 0.40 15.04
#